data_AF-A0AA38I328-F1
#
_entry.id   AF-A0AA38I328-F1
#
_cell.length_a   1.000
_cell.length_b   1.000
_cell.length_c   1.000
_cell.angle_alpha   90.00
_cell.angle_beta   90.00
_cell.angle_gamma   90.00
#
_symmetry.space_group_name_H-M   'P 1'
#
loop_
_entity.id
_entity.type
_entity.pdbx_description
1 polymer ?
#
loop_
_entity_poly.entity_id
_entity_poly.type
_entity_poly.pdbx_seq_one_letter_code
_entity_poly.pdbx_strand_id
1 'polypeptide(L)'
;MYIPPSLSLDVYTSIFDYLESAIDFSVPVMLCGDFNIPEISECVTGTRTTQLFNIYTQFLALNNLVQHNSILNRNNRILDLVLTTESLTVTVDKQELTLVTEDNHHPALNIQLELVNLDSVPFVHGTDDLRFNFHRGNLEGLYLSLAGTDWLPVLDAADPTLACEKFNEIIFTNISQYVPISKSFGQRENYPVWYTRSVINKIKTKNRHWDIYRKTKSVYHLDKVKKLRCEIRKDIRYTYYEFIRKSETSLQSHPKKFWSFVNEKRKPRMFLVS
;
A
#
# COMPACT_ATOMS: atom_id res chain seq x y z
N MET A 1 -12.62 2.30 -0.61
CA MET A 1 -13.54 3.45 -0.63
C MET A 1 -14.15 3.62 0.74
N TYR A 2 -14.46 4.84 1.15
CA TYR A 2 -15.24 5.11 2.36
C TYR A 2 -16.28 6.18 2.02
N ILE A 3 -17.55 5.85 2.18
CA ILE A 3 -18.68 6.77 2.04
C ILE A 3 -19.24 6.99 3.44
N PRO A 4 -19.25 8.24 3.97
CA PRO A 4 -19.82 8.52 5.28
C PRO A 4 -21.27 8.03 5.43
N PRO A 5 -21.70 7.64 6.64
CA PRO A 5 -23.08 7.25 6.87
C PRO A 5 -24.04 8.46 6.76
N SER A 6 -25.32 8.17 6.53
CA SER A 6 -26.43 9.14 6.57
C SER A 6 -26.35 10.27 5.52
N LEU A 7 -25.77 10.00 4.35
CA LEU A 7 -25.82 10.92 3.21
C LEU A 7 -27.19 10.88 2.52
N SER A 8 -27.52 11.97 1.82
CA SER A 8 -28.74 12.03 1.00
C SER A 8 -28.61 11.19 -0.27
N LEU A 9 -29.76 10.83 -0.84
CA LEU A 9 -29.83 10.08 -2.10
C LEU A 9 -29.04 10.78 -3.21
N ASP A 10 -29.19 12.11 -3.34
CA ASP A 10 -28.52 12.91 -4.38
C ASP A 10 -26.99 12.82 -4.30
N VAL A 11 -26.44 12.73 -3.09
CA VAL A 11 -25.00 12.59 -2.88
C VAL A 11 -24.52 11.21 -3.31
N TYR A 12 -25.29 10.15 -3.01
CA TYR A 12 -24.96 8.81 -3.48
C TYR A 12 -25.02 8.72 -5.02
N THR A 13 -26.05 9.31 -5.65
CA THR A 13 -26.13 9.41 -7.11
C THR A 13 -24.90 10.10 -7.67
N SER A 14 -24.53 11.26 -7.13
CA SER A 14 -23.35 12.01 -7.57
C SER A 14 -22.05 11.21 -7.43
N ILE A 15 -21.92 10.39 -6.38
CA ILE A 15 -20.76 9.51 -6.18
C ILE A 15 -20.74 8.42 -7.26
N PHE A 16 -21.86 7.76 -7.54
CA PHE A 16 -21.92 6.71 -8.55
C PHE A 16 -21.68 7.26 -9.96
N ASP A 17 -22.27 8.40 -10.31
CA ASP A 17 -22.05 9.10 -11.58
C ASP A 17 -20.55 9.47 -11.74
N TYR A 18 -19.93 9.94 -10.66
CA TYR A 18 -18.50 10.24 -10.68
C TYR A 18 -17.67 8.98 -10.91
N LEU A 19 -17.97 7.86 -10.24
CA LEU A 19 -17.25 6.61 -10.40
C LEU A 19 -17.38 6.06 -11.82
N GLU A 20 -18.56 6.14 -12.41
CA GLU A 20 -18.82 5.77 -13.81
C GLU A 20 -17.98 6.63 -14.78
N SER A 21 -17.86 7.93 -14.52
CA SER A 21 -17.04 8.81 -15.36
C SER A 21 -15.53 8.65 -15.17
N ALA A 22 -15.10 8.29 -13.96
CA ALA A 22 -13.69 8.31 -13.56
C ALA A 22 -12.99 6.96 -13.75
N ILE A 23 -13.75 5.88 -13.86
CA ILE A 23 -13.22 4.51 -13.90
C ILE A 23 -13.68 3.85 -15.19
N ASP A 24 -12.71 3.37 -15.96
CA ASP A 24 -12.98 2.52 -17.11
C ASP A 24 -13.31 1.09 -16.63
N PHE A 25 -14.60 0.74 -16.62
CA PHE A 25 -15.07 -0.60 -16.24
C PHE A 25 -14.95 -1.63 -17.39
N SER A 26 -14.43 -1.24 -18.57
CA SER A 26 -14.11 -2.18 -19.64
C SER A 26 -12.85 -3.02 -19.32
N VAL A 27 -12.00 -2.56 -18.40
CA VAL A 27 -10.85 -3.30 -17.88
C VAL A 27 -11.18 -3.99 -16.56
N PRO A 28 -10.42 -5.02 -16.13
CA PRO A 28 -10.65 -5.68 -14.86
C PRO A 28 -10.50 -4.72 -13.67
N VAL A 29 -11.59 -4.45 -12.95
CA VAL A 29 -11.64 -3.51 -11.81
C VAL A 29 -12.19 -4.22 -10.58
N MET A 30 -11.57 -3.95 -9.43
CA MET A 30 -12.11 -4.30 -8.11
C MET A 30 -12.27 -3.03 -7.27
N LEU A 31 -13.50 -2.77 -6.83
CA LEU A 31 -13.83 -1.73 -5.86
C LEU A 31 -14.12 -2.38 -4.51
N CYS A 32 -13.40 -1.97 -3.47
CA CYS A 32 -13.66 -2.43 -2.11
C CYS A 32 -13.73 -1.26 -1.14
N GLY A 33 -14.63 -1.32 -0.16
CA GLY A 33 -14.77 -0.23 0.79
C GLY A 33 -16.02 -0.28 1.64
N ASP A 34 -16.13 0.65 2.57
CA ASP A 34 -17.32 0.89 3.38
C ASP A 34 -18.23 1.89 2.66
N PHE A 35 -19.39 1.41 2.21
CA PHE A 35 -20.36 2.23 1.46
C PHE A 35 -21.47 2.79 2.37
N ASN A 36 -21.59 2.28 3.60
CA ASN A 36 -22.64 2.65 4.54
C ASN A 36 -24.07 2.59 3.96
N ILE A 37 -24.37 1.59 3.12
CA ILE A 37 -25.71 1.33 2.57
C ILE A 37 -26.33 0.14 3.32
N PRO A 38 -26.96 0.36 4.49
CA PRO A 38 -27.48 -0.72 5.33
C PRO A 38 -28.59 -1.55 4.67
N GLU A 39 -29.27 -0.99 3.66
CA GLU A 39 -30.40 -1.63 2.98
C GLU A 39 -29.97 -2.85 2.14
N ILE A 40 -28.68 -2.96 1.78
CA ILE A 40 -28.17 -4.05 0.93
C ILE A 40 -28.46 -5.41 1.57
N SER A 41 -28.25 -5.56 2.89
CA SER A 41 -28.53 -6.82 3.59
C SER A 41 -30.02 -7.21 3.61
N GLU A 42 -30.91 -6.22 3.63
CA GLU A 42 -32.37 -6.43 3.68
C GLU A 42 -32.95 -6.73 2.28
N CYS A 43 -32.35 -6.14 1.24
CA CYS A 43 -32.77 -6.35 -0.14
C CYS A 43 -32.27 -7.69 -0.71
N VAL A 44 -31.08 -8.16 -0.30
CA VAL A 44 -30.55 -9.50 -0.64
C VAL A 44 -31.44 -10.62 -0.07
N THR A 45 -32.19 -10.35 1.01
CA THR A 45 -33.15 -11.28 1.62
C THR A 45 -34.59 -11.10 1.13
N GLY A 46 -34.84 -10.21 0.16
CA GLY A 46 -36.09 -10.12 -0.60
C GLY A 46 -37.26 -9.39 0.06
N THR A 47 -37.03 -8.60 1.11
CA THR A 47 -38.13 -8.09 1.96
C THR A 47 -38.57 -6.65 1.68
N ARG A 48 -37.70 -5.76 1.17
CA ARG A 48 -38.04 -4.36 0.80
C ARG A 48 -37.07 -3.83 -0.26
N THR A 49 -37.52 -2.92 -1.13
CA THR A 49 -36.67 -2.17 -2.07
C THR A 49 -36.69 -0.69 -1.73
N THR A 50 -35.53 -0.05 -1.65
CA THR A 50 -35.40 1.39 -1.41
C THR A 50 -34.87 2.11 -2.64
N GLN A 51 -35.08 3.43 -2.73
CA GLN A 51 -34.56 4.23 -3.85
C GLN A 51 -33.03 4.14 -3.95
N LEU A 52 -32.33 4.19 -2.81
CA LEU A 52 -30.87 4.06 -2.78
C LEU A 52 -30.41 2.68 -3.28
N PHE A 53 -31.11 1.61 -2.89
CA PHE A 53 -30.81 0.27 -3.40
C PHE A 53 -31.03 0.17 -4.92
N ASN A 54 -32.05 0.83 -5.46
CA ASN A 54 -32.30 0.86 -6.90
C ASN A 54 -31.18 1.59 -7.66
N ILE A 55 -30.71 2.72 -7.16
CA ILE A 55 -29.59 3.44 -7.77
C ILE A 55 -28.31 2.59 -7.72
N TYR A 56 -28.07 1.93 -6.58
CA TYR A 56 -26.95 1.01 -6.43
C TYR A 56 -27.03 -0.16 -7.43
N THR A 57 -28.18 -0.83 -7.56
CA THR A 57 -28.32 -1.95 -8.51
C THR A 57 -28.26 -1.50 -9.97
N GLN A 58 -28.76 -0.30 -10.28
CA GLN A 58 -28.56 0.32 -11.60
C GLN A 58 -27.08 0.55 -11.89
N PHE A 59 -26.34 1.13 -10.94
CA PHE A 59 -24.90 1.34 -11.07
C PHE A 59 -24.16 0.01 -11.31
N LEU A 60 -24.51 -1.06 -10.59
CA LEU A 60 -23.92 -2.37 -10.83
C LEU A 60 -24.24 -2.91 -12.23
N ALA A 61 -25.51 -2.83 -12.64
CA ALA A 61 -25.98 -3.38 -13.90
C ALA A 61 -25.39 -2.63 -15.11
N LEU A 62 -25.28 -1.30 -15.04
CA LEU A 62 -24.70 -0.47 -16.10
C LEU A 62 -23.22 -0.79 -16.32
N ASN A 63 -22.50 -1.09 -15.24
CA ASN A 63 -21.05 -1.30 -15.25
C ASN A 63 -20.64 -2.79 -15.23
N ASN A 64 -21.60 -3.72 -15.36
CA ASN A 64 -21.38 -5.18 -15.26
C ASN A 64 -20.57 -5.58 -14.01
N LEU A 65 -20.95 -5.01 -12.86
CA LEU A 65 -20.31 -5.26 -11.58
C LEU A 65 -21.04 -6.32 -10.77
N VAL A 66 -20.27 -7.21 -10.15
CA VAL A 66 -20.73 -8.27 -9.25
C VAL A 66 -20.33 -7.96 -7.82
N GLN A 67 -21.27 -8.06 -6.89
CA GLN A 67 -21.04 -7.90 -5.46
C GLN A 67 -20.73 -9.27 -4.82
N HIS A 68 -19.63 -9.35 -4.05
CA HIS A 68 -19.12 -10.63 -3.52
C HIS A 68 -19.22 -10.80 -2.00
N ASN A 69 -19.29 -9.72 -1.22
CA ASN A 69 -19.29 -9.82 0.24
C ASN A 69 -20.68 -10.18 0.80
N SER A 70 -20.83 -11.38 1.35
CA SER A 70 -22.07 -11.83 2.02
C SER A 70 -22.02 -11.79 3.55
N ILE A 71 -20.95 -11.21 4.13
CA ILE A 71 -20.67 -11.31 5.56
C ILE A 71 -21.40 -10.24 6.34
N LEU A 72 -22.30 -10.69 7.21
CA LEU A 72 -23.08 -9.83 8.09
C LEU A 72 -22.26 -9.36 9.30
N ASN A 73 -22.44 -8.09 9.67
CA ASN A 73 -21.95 -7.55 10.94
C ASN A 73 -22.87 -7.94 12.11
N ARG A 74 -22.58 -7.44 13.33
CA ARG A 74 -23.36 -7.77 14.53
C ARG A 74 -24.83 -7.32 14.48
N ASN A 75 -25.14 -6.37 13.61
CA ASN A 75 -26.49 -5.83 13.41
C ASN A 75 -27.18 -6.43 12.18
N ASN A 76 -26.68 -7.57 11.66
CA ASN A 76 -27.16 -8.21 10.44
C ASN A 76 -27.13 -7.31 9.20
N ARG A 77 -26.11 -6.44 9.11
CA ARG A 77 -25.91 -5.53 7.97
C ARG A 77 -24.64 -5.84 7.19
N ILE A 78 -24.67 -5.52 5.89
CA ILE A 78 -23.50 -5.53 4.99
C ILE A 78 -23.20 -4.06 4.67
N LEU A 79 -22.11 -3.52 5.23
CA LEU A 79 -21.69 -2.13 4.99
C LEU A 79 -20.46 -2.07 4.09
N ASP A 80 -19.54 -3.00 4.30
CA ASP A 80 -18.36 -3.19 3.48
C ASP A 80 -18.72 -3.95 2.20
N LEU A 81 -18.48 -3.35 1.04
CA LEU A 81 -18.76 -3.95 -0.26
C LEU A 81 -17.46 -4.32 -0.98
N VAL A 82 -17.54 -5.41 -1.74
CA VAL A 82 -16.50 -5.88 -2.65
C VAL A 82 -17.18 -6.08 -4.00
N LEU A 83 -16.91 -5.19 -4.94
CA LEU A 83 -17.49 -5.17 -6.28
C LEU A 83 -16.38 -5.46 -7.29
N THR A 84 -16.63 -6.35 -8.25
CA THR A 84 -15.70 -6.57 -9.36
C THR A 84 -16.41 -6.59 -10.69
N THR A 85 -15.69 -6.31 -11.77
CA THR A 85 -16.12 -6.70 -13.11
C THR A 85 -16.22 -8.23 -13.20
N GLU A 86 -17.09 -8.75 -14.07
CA GLU A 86 -17.30 -10.20 -14.26
C GLU A 86 -16.04 -10.96 -14.69
N SER A 87 -15.06 -10.26 -15.25
CA SER A 87 -13.77 -10.82 -15.66
C SER A 87 -12.86 -11.26 -14.50
N LEU A 88 -13.19 -10.92 -13.26
CA LEU A 88 -12.41 -11.25 -12.07
C LEU A 88 -13.09 -12.32 -11.21
N THR A 89 -12.34 -13.36 -10.87
CA THR A 89 -12.77 -14.36 -9.89
C THR A 89 -12.34 -13.93 -8.49
N VAL A 90 -13.32 -13.63 -7.63
CA VAL A 90 -13.10 -13.21 -6.25
C VAL A 90 -13.84 -14.11 -5.28
N THR A 91 -13.20 -14.43 -4.16
CA THR A 91 -13.84 -15.07 -3.00
C THR A 91 -13.66 -14.20 -1.77
N VAL A 92 -14.72 -14.07 -0.97
CA VAL A 92 -14.73 -13.25 0.24
C VAL A 92 -15.13 -14.11 1.43
N ASP A 93 -14.20 -14.27 2.37
CA ASP A 93 -14.40 -15.03 3.60
C ASP A 93 -14.27 -14.15 4.84
N LYS A 94 -14.87 -14.57 5.96
CA LYS A 94 -14.65 -13.88 7.23
C LYS A 94 -13.23 -14.16 7.70
N GLN A 95 -12.51 -13.11 8.08
CA GLN A 95 -11.18 -13.26 8.62
C GLN A 95 -11.26 -13.84 10.04
N GLU A 96 -11.02 -15.14 10.19
CA GLU A 96 -11.02 -15.81 11.49
C GLU A 96 -9.87 -15.33 12.41
N LEU A 97 -8.84 -14.72 11.82
CA LEU A 97 -7.66 -14.25 12.54
C LEU A 97 -7.47 -12.76 12.33
N THR A 98 -8.08 -11.96 13.19
CA THR A 98 -7.94 -10.51 13.21
C THR A 98 -6.72 -10.06 14.04
N LEU A 99 -6.00 -9.02 13.59
CA LEU A 99 -4.79 -8.51 14.26
C LEU A 99 -5.16 -7.61 15.44
N VAL A 100 -6.32 -6.98 15.33
CA VAL A 100 -6.91 -6.05 16.28
C VAL A 100 -8.27 -6.61 16.70
N THR A 101 -8.79 -6.18 17.84
CA THR A 101 -10.19 -6.43 18.20
C THR A 101 -11.10 -5.96 17.08
N GLU A 102 -11.98 -6.85 16.61
CA GLU A 102 -12.94 -6.55 15.54
C GLU A 102 -13.87 -5.41 15.94
N ASP A 103 -14.15 -4.55 14.97
CA ASP A 103 -15.24 -3.59 15.05
C ASP A 103 -16.57 -4.36 15.02
N ASN A 104 -17.57 -3.89 15.78
CA ASN A 104 -18.89 -4.47 15.80
C ASN A 104 -19.65 -4.28 14.47
N HIS A 105 -19.35 -3.19 13.76
CA HIS A 105 -19.97 -2.79 12.51
C HIS A 105 -19.21 -3.30 11.28
N HIS A 106 -17.91 -3.50 11.39
CA HIS A 106 -17.02 -3.87 10.28
C HIS A 106 -16.26 -5.17 10.60
N PRO A 107 -16.84 -6.35 10.30
CA PRO A 107 -16.13 -7.60 10.40
C PRO A 107 -14.95 -7.61 9.43
N ALA A 108 -13.81 -8.13 9.86
CA ALA A 108 -12.65 -8.19 8.98
C ALA A 108 -12.89 -9.21 7.85
N LEU A 109 -12.63 -8.78 6.61
CA LEU A 109 -12.80 -9.61 5.42
C LEU A 109 -11.46 -10.16 4.95
N ASN A 110 -11.46 -11.40 4.46
CA ASN A 110 -10.37 -12.02 3.72
C ASN A 110 -10.80 -12.14 2.26
N ILE A 111 -10.30 -11.24 1.42
CA ILE A 111 -10.64 -11.16 -0.01
C ILE A 111 -9.51 -11.84 -0.79
N GLN A 112 -9.85 -12.86 -1.58
CA GLN A 112 -8.91 -13.56 -2.45
C GLN A 112 -9.30 -13.30 -3.90
N LEU A 113 -8.36 -12.76 -4.66
CA LEU A 113 -8.48 -12.49 -6.08
C LEU A 113 -7.65 -13.50 -6.86
N GLU A 114 -8.28 -14.24 -7.76
CA GLU A 114 -7.58 -15.15 -8.68
C GLU A 114 -7.29 -14.42 -9.99
N LEU A 115 -6.00 -14.23 -10.28
CA LEU A 115 -5.54 -13.60 -11.50
C LEU A 115 -5.11 -14.71 -12.47
N VAL A 116 -5.86 -14.88 -13.56
CA VAL A 116 -5.53 -15.81 -14.65
C VAL A 116 -4.69 -15.07 -15.69
N ASN A 117 -3.62 -15.70 -16.20
CA ASN A 117 -2.69 -15.10 -17.16
C ASN A 117 -2.01 -13.81 -16.70
N LEU A 118 -1.40 -13.84 -15.52
CA LEU A 118 -0.24 -12.99 -15.29
C LEU A 118 0.91 -13.61 -16.07
N ASP A 119 1.03 -13.29 -17.37
CA ASP A 119 2.37 -13.26 -17.96
C ASP A 119 3.22 -12.50 -16.95
N SER A 120 4.33 -13.11 -16.53
CA SER A 120 5.15 -12.63 -15.43
C SER A 120 5.75 -11.29 -15.81
N VAL A 121 4.96 -10.22 -15.76
CA VAL A 121 5.46 -8.87 -15.64
C VAL A 121 6.07 -8.89 -14.25
N PRO A 122 7.42 -8.89 -14.15
CA PRO A 122 8.04 -8.85 -12.84
C PRO A 122 7.40 -7.67 -12.12
N PHE A 123 6.84 -7.93 -10.94
CA PHE A 123 6.30 -6.89 -10.08
C PHE A 123 7.42 -5.85 -9.95
N VAL A 124 7.26 -4.71 -10.63
CA VAL A 124 8.26 -3.64 -10.60
C VAL A 124 8.11 -3.06 -9.20
N HIS A 125 8.79 -3.68 -8.23
CA HIS A 125 9.23 -2.94 -7.06
C HIS A 125 9.88 -1.69 -7.63
N GLY A 126 9.25 -0.53 -7.35
CA GLY A 126 9.54 0.74 -8.04
C GLY A 126 11.01 0.80 -8.36
N THR A 127 11.29 0.79 -9.67
CA THR A 127 12.59 0.70 -10.33
C THR A 127 13.73 0.41 -9.37
N ASP A 128 14.41 -0.73 -9.53
CA ASP A 128 15.79 -0.91 -9.04
C ASP A 128 16.53 0.39 -9.32
N ASP A 129 16.58 1.29 -8.34
CA ASP A 129 16.86 2.70 -8.56
C ASP A 129 18.37 2.75 -8.65
N LEU A 130 18.83 2.46 -9.85
CA LEU A 130 20.21 2.51 -10.27
C LEU A 130 20.61 3.97 -10.14
N ARG A 131 21.26 4.29 -9.02
CA ARG A 131 21.72 5.62 -8.70
C ARG A 131 23.23 5.64 -8.76
N PHE A 132 23.78 6.72 -9.29
CA PHE A 132 25.21 6.99 -9.21
C PHE A 132 25.63 7.04 -7.74
N ASN A 133 26.57 6.18 -7.37
CA ASN A 133 27.09 6.09 -6.02
C ASN A 133 28.31 7.00 -5.87
N PHE A 134 28.07 8.30 -5.70
CA PHE A 134 29.13 9.29 -5.53
C PHE A 134 30.03 9.00 -4.32
N HIS A 135 29.53 8.27 -3.30
CA HIS A 135 30.35 7.84 -2.17
C HIS A 135 31.43 6.82 -2.56
N ARG A 136 31.19 6.01 -3.60
CA ARG A 136 32.14 5.03 -4.14
C ARG A 136 32.79 5.47 -5.45
N GLY A 137 32.48 6.68 -5.92
CA GLY A 137 33.04 7.22 -7.16
C GLY A 137 34.45 7.75 -6.97
N ASN A 138 35.25 7.68 -8.04
CA ASN A 138 36.55 8.34 -8.11
C ASN A 138 36.35 9.83 -8.41
N LEU A 139 36.07 10.61 -7.37
CA LEU A 139 35.78 12.05 -7.51
C LEU A 139 37.00 12.84 -8.00
N GLU A 140 38.22 12.43 -7.63
CA GLU A 140 39.45 13.07 -8.10
C GLU A 140 39.62 12.90 -9.61
N GLY A 141 39.43 11.68 -10.12
CA GLY A 141 39.42 11.41 -11.56
C GLY A 141 38.32 12.16 -12.31
N LEU A 142 37.13 12.25 -11.70
CA LEU A 142 36.01 13.03 -12.24
C LEU A 142 36.37 14.52 -12.37
N TYR A 143 36.94 15.12 -11.31
CA TYR A 143 37.31 16.53 -11.34
C TYR A 143 38.43 16.83 -12.34
N LEU A 144 39.45 15.97 -12.41
CA LEU A 144 40.53 16.13 -13.39
C LEU A 144 40.02 16.02 -14.82
N SER A 145 39.10 15.09 -15.08
CA SER A 145 38.51 14.90 -16.41
C SER A 145 37.63 16.08 -16.81
N LEU A 146 36.79 16.59 -15.91
CA LEU A 146 35.98 17.80 -16.14
C LEU A 146 36.83 19.06 -16.34
N ALA A 147 37.94 19.20 -15.61
CA ALA A 147 38.87 20.31 -15.76
C ALA A 147 39.60 20.28 -17.11
N GLY A 148 39.86 19.09 -17.65
CA GLY A 148 40.48 18.89 -18.97
C GLY A 148 39.48 18.81 -20.14
N THR A 149 38.19 18.97 -19.88
CA THR A 149 37.15 18.87 -20.92
C THR A 149 37.08 20.14 -21.76
N ASP A 150 36.96 19.98 -23.08
CA ASP A 150 36.69 21.09 -23.98
C ASP A 150 35.21 21.49 -23.93
N TRP A 151 34.96 22.73 -23.49
CA TRP A 151 33.62 23.30 -23.37
C TRP A 151 33.20 24.11 -24.58
N LEU A 152 34.07 24.31 -25.58
CA LEU A 152 33.74 25.01 -26.82
C LEU A 152 32.47 24.47 -27.50
N PRO A 153 32.22 23.15 -27.58
CA PRO A 153 31.01 22.64 -28.22
C PRO A 153 29.71 23.06 -27.52
N VAL A 154 29.75 23.32 -26.21
CA VAL A 154 28.61 23.80 -25.41
C VAL A 154 28.45 25.31 -25.57
N LEU A 155 29.56 26.05 -25.57
CA LEU A 155 29.58 27.50 -25.67
C LEU A 155 29.27 28.02 -27.08
N ASP A 156 29.61 27.25 -28.12
CA ASP A 156 29.40 27.57 -29.53
C ASP A 156 28.07 26.98 -30.08
N ALA A 157 27.22 26.45 -29.21
CA ALA A 157 25.94 25.89 -29.63
C ALA A 157 24.98 26.99 -30.13
N ALA A 158 24.31 26.72 -31.25
CA ALA A 158 23.45 27.68 -31.93
C ALA A 158 22.21 28.08 -31.13
N ASP A 159 21.72 27.21 -30.24
CA ASP A 159 20.59 27.48 -29.36
C ASP A 159 20.77 26.88 -27.94
N PRO A 160 20.05 27.41 -26.93
CA PRO A 160 20.20 26.98 -25.54
C PRO A 160 19.81 25.52 -25.26
N THR A 161 18.91 24.94 -26.07
CA THR A 161 18.47 23.55 -25.91
C THR A 161 19.60 22.62 -26.29
N LEU A 162 20.22 22.87 -27.45
CA LEU A 162 21.39 22.13 -27.90
C LEU A 162 22.59 22.29 -26.96
N ALA A 163 22.79 23.48 -26.39
CA ALA A 163 23.81 23.71 -25.37
C ALA A 163 23.56 22.84 -24.12
N CYS A 164 22.31 22.76 -23.67
CA CYS A 164 21.91 21.96 -22.51
C CYS A 164 22.08 20.45 -22.77
N GLU A 165 21.74 19.97 -23.97
CA GLU A 165 21.93 18.58 -24.37
C GLU A 165 23.42 18.20 -24.34
N LYS A 166 24.28 18.99 -24.99
CA LYS A 166 25.73 18.77 -24.99
C LYS A 166 26.34 18.85 -23.59
N PHE A 167 25.89 19.80 -22.77
CA PHE A 167 26.32 19.90 -21.38
C PHE A 167 25.98 18.63 -20.60
N ASN A 168 24.73 18.16 -20.70
CA ASN A 168 24.30 16.94 -20.02
C ASN A 168 25.06 15.71 -20.53
N GLU A 169 25.27 15.59 -21.84
CA GLU A 169 26.04 14.50 -22.43
C GLU A 169 27.46 14.43 -21.86
N ILE A 170 28.18 15.56 -21.85
CA ILE A 170 29.53 15.66 -21.29
C ILE A 170 29.52 15.28 -19.80
N ILE A 171 28.61 15.86 -19.02
CA ILE A 171 28.53 15.62 -17.57
C ILE A 171 28.20 14.15 -17.27
N PHE A 172 27.17 13.58 -17.89
CA PHE A 172 26.76 12.20 -17.61
C PHE A 172 27.77 11.17 -18.13
N THR A 173 28.46 11.44 -19.24
CA THR A 173 29.56 10.60 -19.72
C THR A 173 30.68 10.53 -18.69
N ASN A 174 31.12 11.70 -18.21
CA ASN A 174 32.13 11.81 -17.17
C ASN A 174 31.69 11.12 -15.87
N ILE A 175 30.47 11.40 -15.39
CA ILE A 175 29.94 10.76 -14.18
C ILE A 175 29.86 9.23 -14.37
N SER A 176 29.41 8.72 -15.52
CA SER A 176 29.31 7.27 -15.77
C SER A 176 30.66 6.56 -15.77
N GLN A 177 31.72 7.25 -16.20
CA GLN A 177 33.08 6.72 -16.24
C GLN A 177 33.71 6.62 -14.85
N TYR A 178 33.44 7.60 -13.98
CA TYR A 178 34.12 7.72 -12.68
C TYR A 178 33.25 7.37 -11.47
N VAL A 179 31.92 7.30 -11.62
CA VAL A 179 30.98 7.02 -10.54
C VAL A 179 30.22 5.74 -10.84
N PRO A 180 30.41 4.67 -10.05
CA PRO A 180 29.73 3.41 -10.28
C PRO A 180 28.23 3.56 -10.00
N ILE A 181 27.43 2.90 -10.83
CA ILE A 181 26.00 2.75 -10.58
C ILE A 181 25.81 1.65 -9.54
N SER A 182 25.12 1.98 -8.45
CA SER A 182 24.71 0.96 -7.47
C SER A 182 23.20 0.89 -7.42
N LYS A 183 22.68 -0.33 -7.24
CA LYS A 183 21.31 -0.49 -6.76
C LYS A 183 21.21 0.26 -5.43
N SER A 184 20.23 1.13 -5.30
CA SER A 184 19.81 1.56 -3.97
C SER A 184 19.43 0.28 -3.23
N PHE A 185 20.31 -0.23 -2.35
CA PHE A 185 19.93 -1.30 -1.43
C PHE A 185 18.67 -0.81 -0.75
N GLY A 186 17.59 -1.54 -1.00
CA GLY A 186 16.24 -1.03 -0.95
C GLY A 186 15.97 -0.21 0.30
N GLN A 187 15.07 0.76 0.14
CA GLN A 187 14.23 1.25 1.24
C GLN A 187 14.13 0.14 2.28
N ARG A 188 14.89 0.26 3.39
CA ARG A 188 14.84 -0.73 4.46
C ARG A 188 13.36 -0.85 4.76
N GLU A 189 12.82 -2.07 4.73
CA GLU A 189 11.41 -2.33 5.07
C GLU A 189 11.04 -1.35 6.19
N ASN A 190 10.16 -0.40 5.91
CA ASN A 190 9.92 0.79 6.73
C ASN A 190 9.17 0.35 8.00
N TYR A 191 9.84 -0.42 8.85
CA TYR A 191 9.35 -0.78 10.15
C TYR A 191 9.40 0.45 11.03
N PRO A 192 8.41 0.61 11.92
CA PRO A 192 8.47 1.67 12.91
C PRO A 192 9.78 1.60 13.70
N VAL A 193 10.33 2.76 14.04
CA VAL A 193 11.65 2.88 14.71
C VAL A 193 11.72 2.09 16.03
N TRP A 194 10.58 1.83 16.66
CA TRP A 194 10.46 1.04 17.89
C TRP A 194 10.31 -0.48 17.67
N TYR A 195 10.38 -0.97 16.44
CA TYR A 195 10.40 -2.40 16.18
C TYR A 195 11.81 -2.95 16.40
N THR A 196 11.90 -3.99 17.22
CA THR A 196 13.16 -4.70 17.40
C THR A 196 13.36 -5.73 16.28
N ARG A 197 14.62 -6.13 16.05
CA ARG A 197 14.95 -7.21 15.10
C ARG A 197 14.19 -8.50 15.42
N SER A 198 13.94 -8.78 16.70
CA SER A 198 13.15 -9.93 17.15
C SER A 198 11.70 -9.86 16.65
N VAL A 199 11.04 -8.70 16.81
CA VAL A 199 9.67 -8.48 16.31
C VAL A 199 9.61 -8.64 14.80
N ILE A 200 10.55 -8.05 14.08
CA ILE A 200 10.64 -8.13 12.62
C ILE A 200 10.79 -9.59 12.18
N ASN A 201 11.71 -10.34 12.80
CA ASN A 201 11.91 -11.75 12.47
C ASN A 201 10.63 -12.57 12.72
N LYS A 202 9.93 -12.35 13.84
CA LYS A 202 8.66 -13.03 14.12
C LYS A 202 7.58 -12.71 13.08
N ILE A 203 7.48 -11.46 12.62
CA ILE A 203 6.56 -11.06 11.54
C ILE A 203 6.88 -11.83 10.25
N LYS A 204 8.15 -11.89 9.87
CA LYS A 204 8.61 -12.63 8.68
C LYS A 204 8.31 -14.12 8.80
N THR A 205 8.61 -14.72 9.95
CA THR A 205 8.31 -16.13 10.23
C THR A 205 6.81 -16.41 10.17
N LYS A 206 5.97 -15.53 10.73
CA LYS A 206 4.51 -15.64 10.64
C LYS A 206 4.03 -15.60 9.19
N ASN A 207 4.51 -14.66 8.38
CA ASN A 207 4.15 -14.56 6.96
C ASN A 207 4.53 -15.84 6.21
N ARG A 208 5.74 -16.38 6.44
CA ARG A 208 6.15 -17.66 5.86
C ARG A 208 5.22 -18.82 6.23
N HIS A 209 4.83 -18.95 7.50
CA HIS A 209 3.88 -19.99 7.89
C HIS A 209 2.49 -19.78 7.29
N TRP A 210 2.05 -18.53 7.14
CA TRP A 210 0.79 -18.20 6.49
C TRP A 210 0.80 -18.57 5.00
N ASP A 211 1.88 -18.28 4.28
CA ASP A 211 2.02 -18.65 2.87
C ASP A 211 1.98 -20.17 2.67
N ILE A 212 2.62 -20.93 3.55
CA ILE A 212 2.57 -22.40 3.51
C ILE A 212 1.18 -22.90 3.85
N TYR A 213 0.52 -22.32 4.86
CA TYR A 213 -0.86 -22.68 5.20
C TYR A 213 -1.81 -22.41 4.03
N ARG A 214 -1.69 -21.28 3.32
CA ARG A 214 -2.53 -20.97 2.16
C ARG A 214 -2.45 -22.05 1.08
N LYS A 215 -1.26 -22.61 0.85
CA LYS A 215 -1.01 -23.67 -0.15
C LYS A 215 -1.40 -25.07 0.32
N THR A 216 -1.14 -25.39 1.59
CA THR A 216 -1.24 -26.76 2.11
C THR A 216 -2.48 -27.02 2.97
N LYS A 217 -3.15 -25.96 3.43
CA LYS A 217 -4.23 -25.97 4.42
C LYS A 217 -3.89 -26.74 5.71
N SER A 218 -2.59 -26.87 6.02
CA SER A 218 -2.10 -27.63 7.17
C SER A 218 -2.44 -26.96 8.51
N VAL A 219 -3.12 -27.68 9.39
CA VAL A 219 -3.47 -27.23 10.76
C VAL A 219 -2.24 -26.82 11.57
N TYR A 220 -1.11 -27.51 11.37
CA TYR A 220 0.16 -27.17 12.04
C TYR A 220 0.62 -25.75 11.69
N HIS A 221 0.59 -25.38 10.42
CA HIS A 221 1.00 -24.05 9.97
C HIS A 221 0.02 -22.98 10.46
N LEU A 222 -1.28 -23.29 10.50
CA LEU A 222 -2.29 -22.40 11.07
C LEU A 222 -2.04 -22.13 12.57
N ASP A 223 -1.76 -23.16 13.35
CA ASP A 223 -1.48 -23.02 14.79
C ASP A 223 -0.21 -22.17 15.03
N LYS A 224 0.84 -22.37 14.22
CA LYS A 224 2.05 -21.53 14.26
C LYS A 224 1.74 -20.06 13.96
N VAL A 225 0.90 -19.77 12.96
CA VAL A 225 0.46 -18.40 12.67
C VAL A 225 -0.29 -17.81 13.86
N LYS A 226 -1.23 -18.55 14.46
CA LYS A 226 -1.99 -18.10 15.65
C LYS A 226 -1.06 -17.75 16.81
N LYS A 227 -0.12 -18.64 17.14
CA LYS A 227 0.87 -18.45 18.20
C LYS A 227 1.76 -17.22 17.94
N LEU A 228 2.35 -17.13 16.75
CA LEU A 228 3.25 -16.02 16.39
C LEU A 228 2.54 -14.67 16.44
N ARG A 229 1.25 -14.60 16.05
CA ARG A 229 0.47 -13.35 16.15
C ARG A 229 0.29 -12.89 17.59
N CYS A 230 0.00 -13.81 18.51
CA CYS A 230 -0.11 -13.50 19.93
C CYS A 230 1.22 -12.95 20.49
N GLU A 231 2.33 -13.59 20.15
CA GLU A 231 3.67 -13.15 20.56
C GLU A 231 4.04 -11.78 19.98
N ILE A 232 3.85 -11.59 18.67
CA ILE A 232 4.12 -10.31 18.00
C ILE A 232 3.32 -9.17 18.64
N ARG A 233 2.03 -9.40 18.97
CA ARG A 233 1.20 -8.39 19.62
C ARG A 233 1.73 -8.01 21.01
N LYS A 234 2.20 -8.98 21.79
CA LYS A 234 2.82 -8.74 23.10
C LYS A 234 4.12 -7.96 22.95
N ASP A 235 4.97 -8.38 22.03
CA ASP A 235 6.27 -7.76 21.81
C ASP A 235 6.15 -6.33 21.29
N ILE A 236 5.25 -6.05 20.34
CA ILE A 236 5.02 -4.69 19.82
C ILE A 236 4.57 -3.75 20.95
N ARG A 237 3.66 -4.20 21.82
CA ARG A 237 3.22 -3.40 22.99
C ARG A 237 4.38 -3.09 23.91
N TYR A 238 5.19 -4.10 24.21
CA TYR A 238 6.36 -3.95 25.06
C TYR A 238 7.42 -3.03 24.44
N THR A 239 7.77 -3.21 23.17
CA THR A 239 8.80 -2.39 22.51
C THR A 239 8.34 -0.96 22.31
N TYR A 240 7.04 -0.74 22.11
CA TYR A 240 6.46 0.60 22.08
C TYR A 240 6.53 1.27 23.46
N TYR A 241 6.15 0.57 24.53
CA TYR A 241 6.26 1.08 25.90
C TYR A 241 7.72 1.44 26.26
N GLU A 242 8.66 0.54 25.98
CA GLU A 242 10.09 0.77 26.19
C GLU A 242 10.62 1.96 25.38
N PHE A 243 10.15 2.11 24.15
CA PHE A 243 10.49 3.25 23.31
C PHE A 243 9.99 4.57 23.93
N ILE A 244 8.74 4.64 24.38
CA ILE A 244 8.19 5.83 25.05
C ILE A 244 8.97 6.15 26.33
N ARG A 245 9.20 5.15 27.20
CA ARG A 245 10.00 5.34 28.43
C ARG A 245 11.41 5.86 28.15
N LYS A 246 12.08 5.33 27.12
CA LYS A 246 13.40 5.79 26.68
C LYS A 246 13.36 7.19 26.07
N SER A 247 12.33 7.50 25.30
CA SER A 247 12.13 8.85 24.75
C SER A 247 11.92 9.87 25.86
N GLU A 248 11.10 9.55 26.87
CA GLU A 248 10.84 10.43 28.02
C GLU A 248 12.10 10.67 28.86
N THR A 249 12.86 9.63 29.17
CA THR A 249 14.12 9.74 29.93
C THR A 249 15.24 10.44 29.17
N SER A 250 15.23 10.39 27.83
CA SER A 250 16.21 11.07 26.97
C SER A 250 15.82 12.49 26.57
N LEU A 251 14.63 12.99 26.95
CA LEU A 251 14.19 14.37 26.69
C LEU A 251 15.18 15.41 27.24
N GLN A 252 15.76 15.16 28.42
CA GLN A 252 16.72 16.08 29.05
C GLN A 252 18.11 16.07 28.39
N SER A 253 18.50 14.99 27.71
CA SER A 253 19.84 14.85 27.13
C SER A 253 19.90 15.01 25.61
N HIS A 254 18.83 14.66 24.86
CA HIS A 254 18.84 14.63 23.39
C HIS A 254 17.50 15.09 22.76
N PRO A 255 17.11 16.36 22.92
CA PRO A 255 15.82 16.88 22.44
C PRO A 255 15.61 16.73 20.91
N LYS A 256 16.67 16.69 20.11
CA LYS A 256 16.58 16.49 18.65
C LYS A 256 15.97 15.15 18.25
N LYS A 257 16.19 14.08 19.01
CA LYS A 257 15.61 12.74 18.73
C LYS A 257 14.10 12.73 18.96
N PHE A 258 13.64 13.43 19.99
CA PHE A 258 12.22 13.61 20.27
C PHE A 258 11.52 14.39 19.15
N TRP A 259 12.09 15.53 18.74
CA TRP A 259 11.50 16.34 17.66
C TRP A 259 11.51 15.61 16.30
N SER A 260 12.52 14.80 16.01
CA SER A 260 12.51 13.93 14.83
C SER A 260 11.33 12.95 14.85
N PHE A 261 11.03 12.34 15.99
CA PHE A 261 9.88 11.43 16.16
C PHE A 261 8.53 12.15 16.06
N VAL A 262 8.39 13.32 16.70
CA VAL A 262 7.17 14.14 16.62
C VAL A 262 6.91 14.57 15.17
N ASN A 263 7.96 14.96 14.45
CA ASN A 263 7.86 15.32 13.04
C ASN A 263 7.52 14.12 12.14
N GLU A 264 8.00 12.91 12.48
CA GLU A 264 7.60 11.67 11.78
C GLU A 264 6.12 11.33 12.01
N LYS A 265 5.59 11.57 13.21
CA LYS A 265 4.16 11.40 13.54
C LYS A 265 3.25 12.48 12.93
N ARG A 266 3.79 13.66 12.61
CA ARG A 266 3.07 14.75 11.92
C ARG A 266 2.96 14.54 10.42
N LYS A 267 3.76 13.65 9.82
CA LYS A 267 3.60 13.27 8.41
C LYS A 267 2.28 12.49 8.27
N PRO A 268 1.43 12.83 7.28
CA PRO A 268 0.23 12.05 7.01
C PRO A 268 0.66 10.61 6.71
N ARG A 269 0.21 9.66 7.54
CA ARG A 269 0.50 8.25 7.36
C ARG A 269 -0.27 7.75 6.14
N MET A 270 0.43 7.57 5.03
CA MET A 270 -0.05 6.70 3.96
C MET A 270 -0.02 5.28 4.53
N PHE A 271 -1.19 4.77 4.93
CA PHE A 271 -1.33 3.42 5.47
C PHE A 271 -1.02 2.43 4.34
N LEU A 272 0.21 1.92 4.29
CA LEU A 272 0.52 0.70 3.57
C LEU A 272 -0.08 -0.46 4.38
N VAL A 273 -1.28 -0.87 3.98
CA VAL A 273 -1.93 -2.09 4.45
C VAL A 273 -1.13 -3.26 3.89
N SER A 274 -0.44 -3.98 4.77
CA SER A 274 0.30 -5.22 4.51
C SER A 274 -0.55 -6.46 4.80
#